data_AF-A0A9P4DND6-F1
#
_entry.id   AF-A0A9P4DND6-F1
#
_cell.length_a   1.000
_cell.length_b   1.000
_cell.length_c   1.000
_cell.angle_alpha   90.00
_cell.angle_beta   90.00
_cell.angle_gamma   90.00
#
_symmetry.space_group_name_H-M   'P 1'
#
loop_
_entity.id
_entity.type
_entity.pdbx_description
1 polymer ?
#
loop_
_entity_poly.entity_id
_entity_poly.type
_entity_poly.pdbx_seq_one_letter_code
_entity_poly.pdbx_strand_id
1 'polypeptide(L)' 'SIADVSRTNLTDRLKAEKCELCGATGKLIMHHVRNLKDLKGKESWERLMSARKRKTIALCPSCHRLRHLGKV' A
#
# COMPACT_ATOMS: atom_id res chain seq x y z
N SER A 1 -27.52 4.74 -9.03
CA SER A 1 -26.61 4.88 -7.86
C SER A 1 -25.21 5.07 -8.37
N ILE A 2 -24.65 6.27 -8.18
CA ILE A 2 -23.37 6.70 -8.74
C ILE A 2 -22.28 5.89 -8.04
N ALA A 3 -21.78 4.86 -8.72
CA ALA A 3 -20.65 4.09 -8.24
C ALA A 3 -19.42 5.01 -8.22
N ASP A 4 -18.77 5.01 -7.07
CA ASP A 4 -17.49 5.61 -6.72
C ASP A 4 -16.37 5.22 -7.71
N VAL A 5 -16.43 5.73 -8.95
CA VAL A 5 -15.50 5.43 -10.06
C VAL A 5 -14.09 6.01 -9.82
N SER A 6 -13.91 6.79 -8.76
CA SER A 6 -12.67 7.53 -8.50
C SER A 6 -11.80 6.91 -7.39
N ARG A 7 -12.28 5.91 -6.65
CA ARG A 7 -11.49 5.21 -5.62
C ARG A 7 -11.42 3.73 -5.93
N THR A 8 -10.22 3.26 -6.28
CA THR A 8 -9.96 1.82 -6.36
C THR A 8 -10.27 1.16 -5.02
N ASN A 9 -11.26 0.27 -5.01
CA ASN A 9 -11.68 -0.45 -3.82
C ASN A 9 -10.64 -1.49 -3.42
N LEU A 10 -10.72 -1.98 -2.19
CA LEU A 10 -9.80 -3.02 -1.70
C LEU A 10 -9.84 -4.26 -2.61
N THR A 11 -11.04 -4.65 -3.05
CA THR A 11 -11.24 -5.79 -3.95
C THR A 11 -10.52 -5.60 -5.29
N ASP A 12 -10.60 -4.42 -5.90
CA ASP A 12 -9.92 -4.16 -7.18
C ASP A 12 -8.40 -4.19 -7.03
N ARG A 13 -7.89 -3.70 -5.90
CA ARG A 13 -6.45 -3.72 -5.59
C ARG A 13 -5.94 -5.13 -5.35
N LEU A 14 -6.72 -5.97 -4.69
CA LEU A 14 -6.39 -7.38 -4.50
C LEU A 14 -6.45 -8.14 -5.82
N LYS A 15 -7.46 -7.89 -6.66
CA LYS A 15 -7.57 -8.43 -8.03
C LYS A 15 -6.44 -7.98 -8.94
N ALA A 16 -5.84 -6.82 -8.68
CA ALA A 16 -4.71 -6.35 -9.47
C ALA A 16 -3.46 -7.21 -9.25
N GLU A 17 -3.38 -7.97 -8.14
CA GLU A 17 -2.26 -8.87 -7.79
C GLU A 17 -0.87 -8.22 -7.92
N LYS A 18 -0.83 -6.89 -7.79
CA LYS A 18 0.37 -6.06 -7.93
C LYS A 18 0.74 -5.38 -6.62
N CYS A 19 2.04 -5.40 -6.33
CA CYS A 19 2.63 -4.61 -5.26
C CYS A 19 2.39 -3.12 -5.54
N GLU A 20 1.76 -2.42 -4.62
CA GLU A 20 1.48 -0.98 -4.76
C GLU A 20 2.71 -0.10 -4.59
N LEU A 21 3.85 -0.69 -4.20
CA LEU A 21 5.12 0.01 -4.05
C LEU A 21 6.04 -0.16 -5.27
N CYS A 22 6.29 -1.40 -5.70
CA CYS A 22 7.22 -1.70 -6.80
C CYS A 22 6.55 -2.24 -8.07
N GLY A 23 5.23 -2.48 -8.07
CA GLY A 23 4.50 -3.01 -9.22
C GLY A 23 4.64 -4.52 -9.46
N ALA A 24 5.49 -5.22 -8.69
CA ALA A 24 5.69 -6.66 -8.85
C ALA A 24 4.39 -7.45 -8.68
N THR A 25 4.15 -8.41 -9.58
CA THR A 25 3.02 -9.33 -9.51
C THR A 25 3.35 -10.58 -8.71
N GLY A 26 2.36 -11.12 -7.99
CA GLY A 26 2.50 -12.39 -7.26
C GLY A 26 1.90 -12.33 -5.86
N LYS A 27 2.45 -13.13 -4.93
CA LYS A 27 1.94 -13.19 -3.55
C LYS A 27 2.01 -11.80 -2.92
N LEU A 28 0.87 -11.23 -2.54
CA LEU A 28 0.80 -9.95 -1.85
C LEU A 28 0.55 -10.16 -0.35
N ILE A 29 1.09 -9.25 0.44
CA ILE A 29 0.91 -9.14 1.88
C ILE A 29 0.24 -7.80 2.14
N MET A 30 -0.94 -7.83 2.76
CA MET A 30 -1.65 -6.63 3.16
C MET A 30 -1.05 -6.07 4.44
N HIS A 31 -0.38 -4.93 4.32
CA HIS A 31 0.07 -4.17 5.48
C HIS A 31 -1.03 -3.20 5.92
N HIS A 32 -1.37 -3.21 7.20
CA HIS A 32 -2.35 -2.31 7.81
C HIS A 32 -1.69 -1.46 8.90
N VAL A 33 -2.04 -0.17 8.94
CA VAL A 33 -1.61 0.77 9.99
C VAL A 33 -2.81 1.28 10.77
N ARG A 34 -2.60 1.48 12.08
CA ARG A 34 -3.66 1.89 13.00
C ARG A 34 -4.18 3.30 12.67
N ASN A 35 -3.26 4.26 12.54
CA ASN A 35 -3.58 5.63 12.13
C ASN A 35 -2.61 6.16 11.08
N LEU A 36 -3.15 6.96 10.16
CA LEU A 36 -2.35 7.64 9.13
C LEU A 36 -1.42 8.71 9.73
N LYS A 37 -1.82 9.33 10.84
CA LYS A 37 -1.01 10.33 11.55
C LYS A 37 0.29 9.77 12.13
N ASP A 38 0.36 8.46 12.32
CA ASP A 38 1.56 7.78 12.85
C ASP A 38 2.62 7.58 11.75
N LEU A 39 2.24 7.78 10.48
CA LEU A 39 3.16 7.73 9.34
C LEU A 39 4.01 9.00 9.31
N LYS A 40 5.33 8.85 9.44
CA LYS A 40 6.27 9.98 9.42
C LYS A 40 6.65 10.41 8.01
N GLY A 41 6.26 9.63 6.99
CA GLY A 41 6.54 9.93 5.59
C GLY A 41 8.03 9.84 5.25
N LYS A 42 8.81 9.07 6.03
CA LYS A 42 10.23 8.87 5.77
C LYS A 42 10.40 7.86 4.64
N GLU A 43 9.66 6.77 4.72
CA GLU A 43 9.69 5.70 3.73
C GLU A 43 8.69 5.97 2.60
N SER A 44 9.01 5.45 1.41
CA SER A 44 8.17 5.63 0.21
C SER A 44 6.75 5.06 0.39
N TRP A 45 6.62 3.95 1.13
CA TRP A 45 5.30 3.34 1.43
C TRP A 45 4.46 4.21 2.38
N GLU A 46 5.09 4.89 3.35
CA GLU A 46 4.39 5.80 4.26
C GLU A 46 3.85 7.01 3.49
N ARG A 47 4.66 7.58 2.60
CA ARG A 47 4.26 8.67 1.72
C ARG A 47 3.09 8.25 0.83
N LEU A 48 3.16 7.05 0.25
CA LEU A 48 2.09 6.52 -0.60
C LEU A 48 0.78 6.34 0.18
N MET A 49 0.83 5.77 1.40
CA MET A 49 -0.34 5.59 2.26
C MET A 49 -0.95 6.92 2.70
N SER A 50 -0.10 7.89 3.07
CA SER A 50 -0.53 9.23 3.46
C SER A 50 -1.16 9.99 2.29
N ALA A 51 -0.50 10.01 1.13
CA ALA A 51 -1.01 10.66 -0.09
C ALA A 51 -2.33 10.07 -0.57
N ARG A 52 -2.48 8.74 -0.53
CA ARG A 52 -3.72 8.05 -0.90
C ARG A 52 -4.78 8.07 0.21
N LYS A 53 -4.45 8.56 1.41
CA LYS A 53 -5.28 8.51 2.62
C LYS A 53 -5.81 7.10 2.91
N ARG A 54 -4.95 6.08 2.76
CA ARG A 54 -5.30 4.66 2.92
C ARG A 54 -4.54 4.03 4.07
N LYS A 55 -5.28 3.40 5.00
CA LYS A 55 -4.69 2.65 6.13
C LYS A 55 -4.14 1.28 5.74
N THR A 56 -4.26 0.89 4.47
CA THR A 56 -3.79 -0.39 3.97
C THR A 56 -2.97 -0.23 2.69
N ILE A 57 -1.93 -1.05 2.53
CA ILE A 57 -1.11 -1.14 1.33
C ILE A 57 -0.78 -2.61 1.03
N ALA A 58 -0.90 -3.01 -0.23
CA ALA A 58 -0.56 -4.35 -0.69
C ALA A 58 0.90 -4.37 -1.16
N LEU A 59 1.73 -5.19 -0.51
CA LEU A 59 3.17 -5.25 -0.76
C LEU A 59 3.59 -6.68 -1.14
N CYS A 60 4.57 -6.82 -2.03
CA CYS A 60 5.23 -8.12 -2.20
C CYS A 60 6.10 -8.46 -0.98
N PRO A 61 6.47 -9.74 -0.74
CA PRO A 61 7.28 -10.16 0.40
C PRO A 61 8.58 -9.38 0.53
N SER A 62 9.22 -9.05 -0.59
CA SER A 62 10.45 -8.24 -0.63
C SER A 62 10.20 -6.84 -0.08
N CYS A 63 9.19 -6.12 -0.59
CA CYS A 63 8.83 -4.78 -0.09
C CYS A 63 8.32 -4.80 1.35
N HIS A 64 7.57 -5.85 1.73
CA HIS A 64 7.12 -6.02 3.10
C HIS A 64 8.29 -6.20 4.08
N ARG A 65 9.36 -6.90 3.65
CA ARG A 65 10.58 -7.11 4.42
C ARG A 65 11.49 -5.87 4.45
N LEU A 66 11.52 -5.11 3.35
CA LEU A 66 12.30 -3.87 3.21
C LEU A 66 11.83 -2.75 4.16
N ARG A 67 10.64 -2.85 4.76
CA ARG A 67 10.19 -1.97 5.87
C ARG A 67 11.17 -1.88 7.04
N HIS A 68 12.12 -2.81 7.15
CA HIS A 68 13.12 -2.82 8.21
C HIS A 68 14.50 -2.28 7.80
N LEU A 69 14.73 -1.97 6.51
CA LEU A 69 16.09 -1.74 6.00
C LEU A 69 16.43 -0.29 5.66
N GLY A 70 15.50 0.67 5.80
CA GLY A 70 15.81 2.10 5.68
C GLY A 70 16.55 2.50 4.39
N LYS A 71 16.32 1.75 3.31
CA LYS A 71 16.96 1.97 2.01
C LYS A 71 15.92 1.80 0.91
N VAL A 72 15.36 2.93 0.49
CA VAL A 72 15.26 3.37 -0.92
C VAL A 72 15.16 4.89 -0.95
#